data_AF-A0A6I0EQW5-F1
#
_entry.id   AF-A0A6I0EQW5-F1
#
_cell.length_a   1.000
_cell.length_b   1.000
_cell.length_c   1.000
_cell.angle_alpha   90.00
_cell.angle_beta   90.00
_cell.angle_gamma   90.00
#
_symmetry.space_group_name_H-M   'P 1'
#
loop_
_entity.id
_entity.type
_entity.pdbx_description
1 polymer ?
#
loop_
_entity_poly.entity_id
_entity_poly.type
_entity_poly.pdbx_seq_one_letter_code
_entity_poly.pdbx_strand_id
1 'polypeptide(L)'
;MIEARLKKARRLLDLHKGLQRLEEERITGLRSRQAELAALQEELCGSLNTDEGPQGLFVPVIVRRLKSLSEESVRVAEELERRSRALSVLASRTKCAERLSRTYEQRHARARAEKELLDVIERITRPEGASLP
;
A
#
# COMPACT_ATOMS: atom_id res chain seq x y z
N MET A 1 13.59 -26.21 9.32
CA MET A 1 12.89 -25.18 10.14
C MET A 1 13.02 -23.76 9.60
N ILE A 2 14.23 -23.30 9.22
CA ILE A 2 14.48 -21.92 8.75
C ILE A 2 13.74 -21.61 7.43
N GLU A 3 13.71 -22.55 6.49
CA GLU A 3 12.98 -22.41 5.21
C GLU A 3 11.48 -22.15 5.41
N ALA A 4 10.83 -22.91 6.31
CA ALA A 4 9.42 -22.72 6.64
C ALA A 4 9.16 -21.33 7.26
N ARG A 5 10.09 -20.83 8.10
CA ARG A 5 10.01 -19.48 8.66
C ARG A 5 10.21 -18.40 7.60
N LEU A 6 11.13 -18.61 6.65
CA LEU A 6 11.34 -17.72 5.50
C LEU A 6 10.07 -17.64 4.63
N LYS A 7 9.47 -18.78 4.29
CA LYS A 7 8.23 -18.83 3.50
C LYS A 7 7.08 -18.08 4.19
N LYS A 8 6.95 -18.22 5.50
CA LYS A 8 5.96 -17.46 6.31
C LYS A 8 6.25 -15.96 6.30
N ALA A 9 7.51 -15.55 6.48
CA ALA A 9 7.90 -14.15 6.46
C ALA A 9 7.62 -13.47 5.10
N ARG A 10 7.90 -14.17 4.00
CA ARG A 10 7.57 -13.70 2.64
C ARG A 10 6.08 -13.53 2.43
N ARG A 11 5.27 -14.52 2.82
CA ARG A 11 3.79 -14.42 2.74
C ARG A 11 3.24 -13.24 3.54
N LEU A 12 3.77 -13.00 4.73
CA LEU A 12 3.37 -11.86 5.55
C LEU A 12 3.75 -10.52 4.89
N LEU A 13 4.93 -10.46 4.28
CA LEU A 13 5.37 -9.30 3.52
C LEU A 13 4.46 -9.05 2.30
N ASP A 14 4.16 -10.09 1.53
CA ASP A 14 3.29 -9.98 0.35
C ASP A 14 1.89 -9.50 0.73
N LEU A 15 1.34 -10.03 1.84
CA LEU A 15 0.08 -9.56 2.40
C LEU A 15 0.12 -8.07 2.75
N HIS A 16 1.16 -7.61 3.47
CA HIS A 16 1.26 -6.20 3.85
C HIS A 16 1.47 -5.28 2.65
N LYS A 17 2.23 -5.70 1.65
CA LYS A 17 2.35 -4.97 0.38
C LYS A 17 1.02 -4.87 -0.35
N GLY A 18 0.24 -5.96 -0.39
CA GLY A 18 -1.10 -5.96 -0.96
C GLY A 18 -2.05 -4.99 -0.24
N LEU A 19 -2.07 -5.03 1.10
CA LEU A 19 -2.89 -4.12 1.91
C LEU A 19 -2.48 -2.65 1.75
N GLN A 20 -1.18 -2.38 1.66
CA GLN A 20 -0.67 -1.03 1.44
C GLN A 20 -1.12 -0.49 0.07
N ARG A 21 -0.97 -1.28 -1.01
CA ARG A 21 -1.43 -0.90 -2.36
C ARG A 21 -2.92 -0.61 -2.41
N LEU A 22 -3.73 -1.47 -1.81
CA LEU A 22 -5.18 -1.28 -1.75
C LEU A 22 -5.55 0.05 -1.05
N GLU A 23 -4.82 0.42 -0.01
CA GLU A 23 -5.06 1.68 0.71
C GLU A 23 -4.58 2.90 -0.10
N GLU A 24 -3.46 2.77 -0.83
CA GLU A 24 -2.98 3.79 -1.79
C GLU A 24 -3.99 4.04 -2.92
N GLU A 25 -4.59 2.97 -3.47
CA GLU A 25 -5.65 3.05 -4.47
C GLU A 25 -6.89 3.78 -3.94
N ARG A 26 -7.34 3.46 -2.72
CA ARG A 26 -8.46 4.15 -2.07
C ARG A 26 -8.19 5.64 -1.87
N ILE A 27 -7.00 5.99 -1.40
CA ILE A 27 -6.60 7.40 -1.23
C ILE A 27 -6.58 8.11 -2.58
N THR A 28 -6.09 7.46 -3.63
CA THR A 28 -6.12 8.00 -4.99
C THR A 28 -7.55 8.29 -5.43
N GLY A 29 -8.47 7.34 -5.23
CA GLY A 29 -9.89 7.54 -5.53
C GLY A 29 -10.52 8.71 -4.75
N LEU A 30 -10.21 8.84 -3.46
CA LEU A 30 -10.68 9.97 -2.65
C LEU A 30 -10.13 11.31 -3.12
N ARG A 31 -8.86 11.36 -3.55
CA ARG A 31 -8.25 12.58 -4.13
C ARG A 31 -8.91 12.97 -5.45
N SER A 32 -9.18 12.02 -6.32
CA SER A 32 -9.94 12.26 -7.55
C SER A 32 -11.32 12.82 -7.24
N ARG A 33 -12.02 12.22 -6.27
CA ARG A 33 -13.34 12.72 -5.83
C ARG A 33 -13.26 14.14 -5.27
N GLN A 34 -12.24 14.44 -4.48
CA GLN A 34 -12.03 15.78 -3.93
C GLN A 34 -11.82 16.82 -5.05
N ALA A 35 -11.04 16.46 -6.08
CA ALA A 35 -10.82 17.33 -7.25
C ALA A 35 -12.11 17.55 -8.05
N GLU A 36 -12.92 16.51 -8.25
CA GLU A 36 -14.24 16.63 -8.89
C GLU A 36 -15.17 17.58 -8.13
N LEU A 37 -15.22 17.45 -6.80
CA LEU A 37 -16.05 18.31 -5.96
C LEU A 37 -15.60 19.77 -6.03
N ALA A 38 -14.28 20.02 -6.04
CA ALA A 38 -13.73 21.36 -6.20
C ALA A 38 -14.09 21.96 -7.57
N ALA A 39 -13.97 21.19 -8.65
CA ALA A 39 -14.34 21.63 -10.00
C ALA A 39 -15.84 21.98 -10.10
N LEU A 40 -16.71 21.15 -9.52
CA LEU A 40 -18.16 21.43 -9.48
C LEU A 40 -18.51 22.68 -8.66
N GLN A 41 -17.79 22.92 -7.57
CA GLN A 41 -17.96 24.15 -6.79
C GLN A 41 -17.52 25.38 -7.58
N GLU A 42 -16.39 25.28 -8.28
CA GLU A 42 -15.88 26.36 -9.12
C GLU A 42 -16.82 26.67 -10.28
N GLU A 43 -17.36 25.66 -10.96
CA GLU A 43 -18.36 25.81 -12.02
C GLU A 43 -19.62 26.53 -11.52
N LEU A 44 -20.16 26.11 -10.37
CA LEU A 44 -21.34 26.74 -9.79
C LEU A 44 -21.08 28.18 -9.34
N CYS A 45 -19.92 28.45 -8.73
CA CYS A 45 -19.51 29.81 -8.38
C CYS A 45 -19.31 30.68 -9.63
N GLY A 46 -18.72 30.13 -10.70
CA GLY A 46 -18.59 30.79 -11.99
C GLY A 46 -19.95 31.17 -12.58
N SER A 47 -20.91 30.24 -12.53
CA SER A 47 -22.27 30.49 -13.01
C SER A 47 -22.99 31.62 -12.27
N LEU A 48 -22.71 31.81 -10.97
CA LEU A 48 -23.27 32.91 -10.16
C LEU A 48 -22.65 34.28 -10.47
N ASN A 49 -21.44 34.32 -11.03
CA ASN A 49 -20.72 35.56 -11.33
C ASN A 49 -21.00 36.09 -12.74
N THR A 50 -21.62 35.30 -13.61
CA THR A 50 -22.04 35.74 -14.95
C THR A 50 -23.34 36.53 -14.90
N ASP A 51 -23.23 37.87 -14.92
CA ASP A 51 -24.30 38.88 -14.73
C ASP A 51 -25.44 38.89 -15.79
N GLU A 52 -25.47 37.96 -16.75
CA GLU A 52 -26.43 37.98 -17.86
C GLU A 52 -27.41 36.79 -17.80
N GLY A 53 -28.54 36.95 -17.09
CA GLY A 53 -29.69 36.03 -17.21
C GLY A 53 -30.63 35.95 -16.00
N PRO A 54 -31.75 35.19 -16.08
CA PRO A 54 -32.76 35.03 -15.02
C PRO A 54 -32.27 34.17 -13.83
N GLN A 55 -30.97 34.24 -13.52
CA GLN A 55 -30.27 33.43 -12.53
C GLN A 55 -30.70 33.77 -11.09
N GLY A 56 -31.21 34.98 -10.86
CA GLY A 56 -31.78 35.41 -9.58
C GLY A 56 -32.87 34.47 -9.02
N LEU A 57 -33.62 33.79 -9.91
CA LEU A 57 -34.63 32.79 -9.53
C LEU A 57 -34.03 31.45 -9.05
N PHE A 58 -32.80 31.14 -9.47
CA PHE A 58 -32.12 29.88 -9.18
C PHE A 58 -31.04 30.00 -8.09
N VAL A 59 -30.70 31.22 -7.66
CA VAL A 59 -29.73 31.46 -6.57
C VAL A 59 -29.99 30.58 -5.34
N PRO A 60 -31.22 30.45 -4.82
CA PRO A 60 -31.47 29.60 -3.64
C PRO A 60 -31.15 28.11 -3.87
N VAL A 61 -31.34 27.62 -5.10
CA VAL A 61 -31.03 26.24 -5.49
C VAL A 61 -29.52 26.04 -5.61
N ILE A 62 -28.82 26.97 -6.25
CA ILE A 62 -27.36 26.93 -6.40
C ILE A 62 -26.67 27.00 -5.05
N VAL A 63 -27.11 27.91 -4.16
CA VAL A 63 -26.58 28.03 -2.78
C VAL A 63 -26.78 26.73 -2.00
N ARG A 64 -27.96 26.10 -2.11
CA ARG A 64 -28.22 24.79 -1.47
C ARG A 64 -27.30 23.70 -2.03
N ARG A 65 -27.06 23.69 -3.34
CA ARG A 65 -26.15 22.74 -3.98
C ARG A 65 -24.70 22.96 -3.54
N LEU A 66 -24.22 24.20 -3.50
CA LEU A 66 -22.89 24.56 -3.00
C LEU A 66 -22.71 24.12 -1.55
N LYS A 67 -23.70 24.36 -0.69
CA LYS A 67 -23.67 23.87 0.70
C LYS A 67 -23.52 22.35 0.76
N SER A 68 -24.32 21.61 -0.01
CA SER A 68 -24.23 20.15 -0.09
C SER A 68 -22.85 19.68 -0.58
N LEU A 69 -22.27 20.32 -1.61
CA LEU A 69 -20.95 19.98 -2.11
C LEU A 69 -19.85 20.29 -1.08
N SER A 70 -19.99 21.40 -0.34
CA SER A 70 -19.07 21.75 0.74
C SER A 70 -19.10 20.72 1.86
N GLU A 71 -20.28 20.28 2.28
CA GLU A 71 -20.43 19.23 3.29
C GLU A 71 -19.82 17.90 2.81
N GLU A 72 -19.98 17.56 1.54
CA GLU A 72 -19.36 16.37 0.94
C GLU A 72 -17.83 16.49 0.89
N SER A 73 -17.30 17.65 0.51
CA SER A 73 -15.86 17.92 0.47
C SER A 73 -15.21 17.77 1.84
N VAL A 74 -15.86 18.28 2.90
CA VAL A 74 -15.40 18.09 4.30
C VAL A 74 -15.35 16.61 4.66
N ARG A 75 -16.42 15.84 4.36
CA ARG A 75 -16.45 14.40 4.64
C ARG A 75 -15.34 13.63 3.89
N VAL A 76 -15.09 13.97 2.63
CA VAL A 76 -14.02 13.35 1.83
C VAL A 76 -12.65 13.70 2.42
N ALA A 77 -12.43 14.95 2.85
CA ALA A 77 -11.18 15.37 3.48
C ALA A 77 -10.92 14.62 4.80
N GLU A 78 -11.94 14.48 5.66
CA GLU A 78 -11.85 13.72 6.91
C GLU A 78 -11.57 12.23 6.69
N GLU A 79 -12.19 11.62 5.67
CA GLU A 79 -11.89 10.24 5.29
C GLU A 79 -10.45 10.13 4.76
N LEU A 80 -10.01 11.06 3.91
CA LEU A 80 -8.66 11.07 3.36
C LEU A 80 -7.60 11.16 4.46
N GLU A 81 -7.83 11.99 5.48
CA GLU A 81 -6.92 12.09 6.62
C GLU A 81 -6.89 10.78 7.42
N ARG A 82 -8.04 10.19 7.73
CA ARG A 82 -8.13 8.90 8.43
C ARG A 82 -7.40 7.79 7.67
N ARG A 83 -7.59 7.73 6.35
CA ARG A 83 -6.92 6.78 5.45
C ARG A 83 -5.42 7.01 5.35
N SER A 84 -4.98 8.26 5.31
CA SER A 84 -3.55 8.60 5.29
C SER A 84 -2.84 8.15 6.56
N ARG A 85 -3.50 8.28 7.72
CA ARG A 85 -2.99 7.73 8.99
C ARG A 85 -2.95 6.20 8.95
N ALA A 86 -3.97 5.54 8.43
CA ALA A 86 -3.99 4.08 8.26
C ALA A 86 -2.87 3.58 7.33
N LEU A 87 -2.64 4.26 6.19
CA LEU A 87 -1.57 3.97 5.26
C LEU A 87 -0.20 4.07 5.95
N SER A 88 0.01 5.08 6.80
CA SER A 88 1.27 5.26 7.55
C SER A 88 1.56 4.07 8.49
N VAL A 89 0.52 3.55 9.15
CA VAL A 89 0.61 2.35 9.99
C VAL A 89 0.92 1.11 9.13
N LEU A 90 0.24 0.96 7.98
CA LEU A 90 0.48 -0.15 7.05
C LEU A 90 1.91 -0.12 6.50
N ALA A 91 2.40 1.03 6.04
CA ALA A 91 3.77 1.19 5.54
C ALA A 91 4.81 0.81 6.62
N SER A 92 4.56 1.17 7.88
CA SER A 92 5.40 0.78 9.01
C SER A 92 5.43 -0.74 9.21
N ARG A 93 4.26 -1.39 9.13
CA ARG A 93 4.13 -2.86 9.20
C ARG A 93 4.81 -3.55 8.02
N THR A 94 4.65 -3.03 6.80
CA THR A 94 5.35 -3.52 5.60
C THR A 94 6.85 -3.48 5.83
N LYS A 95 7.40 -2.35 6.30
CA LYS A 95 8.84 -2.21 6.57
C LYS A 95 9.34 -3.19 7.63
N CYS A 96 8.55 -3.47 8.66
CA CYS A 96 8.88 -4.51 9.65
C CYS A 96 8.91 -5.90 9.02
N ALA A 97 7.92 -6.25 8.20
CA ALA A 97 7.88 -7.54 7.51
C ALA A 97 9.01 -7.69 6.48
N GLU A 98 9.41 -6.61 5.80
CA GLU A 98 10.57 -6.60 4.90
C GLU A 98 11.86 -6.94 5.65
N ARG A 99 12.09 -6.28 6.79
CA ARG A 99 13.25 -6.59 7.64
C ARG A 99 13.25 -8.04 8.10
N LEU A 100 12.09 -8.53 8.55
CA LEU A 100 11.95 -9.91 9.00
C LEU A 100 12.24 -10.92 7.87
N SER A 101 11.71 -10.67 6.67
CA SER A 101 11.98 -11.50 5.49
C SER A 101 13.47 -11.52 5.18
N ARG A 102 14.12 -10.34 5.11
CA ARG A 102 15.57 -10.23 4.84
C ARG A 102 16.41 -10.98 5.87
N THR A 103 16.06 -10.90 7.16
CA THR A 103 16.76 -11.65 8.21
C THR A 103 16.66 -13.16 8.00
N TYR A 104 15.47 -13.67 7.65
CA TYR A 104 15.31 -15.10 7.37
C TYR A 104 15.97 -15.53 6.06
N GLU A 105 16.04 -14.66 5.06
CA GLU A 105 16.79 -14.93 3.81
C GLU A 105 18.27 -15.12 4.10
N GLN A 106 18.88 -14.22 4.87
CA GLN A 106 20.28 -14.32 5.27
C GLN A 106 20.55 -15.60 6.07
N ARG A 107 19.69 -15.92 7.05
CA ARG A 107 19.81 -17.15 7.85
C ARG A 107 19.66 -18.41 7.01
N HIS A 108 18.72 -18.41 6.06
CA HIS A 108 18.50 -19.52 5.15
C HIS A 108 19.70 -19.72 4.22
N ALA A 109 20.21 -18.63 3.64
CA ALA A 109 21.40 -18.66 2.79
C ALA A 109 22.62 -19.21 3.54
N ARG A 110 22.84 -18.76 4.78
CA ARG A 110 23.93 -19.27 5.63
C ARG A 110 23.78 -20.77 5.92
N ALA A 111 22.60 -21.20 6.36
CA ALA A 111 22.35 -22.61 6.66
C ALA A 111 22.50 -23.51 5.41
N ARG A 112 22.13 -23.00 4.24
CA ARG A 112 22.32 -23.69 2.97
C ARG A 112 23.80 -23.82 2.62
N ALA A 113 24.56 -22.73 2.71
CA ALA A 113 26.00 -22.72 2.41
C ALA A 113 26.78 -23.66 3.36
N GLU A 114 26.43 -23.67 4.65
CA GLU A 114 27.01 -24.58 5.64
C GLU A 114 26.73 -26.04 5.30
N LYS A 115 25.49 -26.37 4.91
CA LYS A 115 25.13 -27.71 4.45
C LYS A 115 25.91 -28.10 3.19
N GLU A 116 25.94 -27.23 2.18
CA GLU A 116 26.66 -27.48 0.93
C GLU A 116 28.16 -27.72 1.17
N LEU A 117 28.77 -26.99 2.11
CA LEU A 117 30.16 -27.21 2.51
C LEU A 117 30.36 -28.57 3.18
N LEU A 118 29.48 -28.94 4.13
CA LEU A 118 29.53 -30.25 4.77
C LEU A 118 29.36 -31.39 3.77
N ASP A 119 28.41 -31.28 2.83
CA ASP A 119 28.17 -32.26 1.77
C ASP A 119 29.43 -32.43 0.88
N VAL A 120 30.16 -31.34 0.59
CA VAL A 120 31.43 -31.39 -0.15
C VAL A 120 32.53 -32.07 0.67
N ILE A 121 32.65 -31.73 1.95
CA ILE A 121 33.64 -32.37 2.85
C ILE A 121 33.37 -33.87 2.93
N GLU A 122 32.13 -34.29 3.19
CA GLU A 122 31.73 -35.70 3.25
C GLU A 122 32.04 -36.45 1.94
N ARG A 123 31.84 -35.80 0.78
CA ARG A 123 32.18 -36.40 -0.51
C ARG A 123 33.68 -36.61 -0.68
N ILE A 124 34.51 -35.70 -0.17
CA ILE A 124 35.98 -35.78 -0.26
C ILE A 124 36.54 -36.76 0.78
N THR A 125 35.93 -36.85 1.95
CA THR A 125 36.41 -37.69 3.06
C THR A 125 35.83 -39.10 3.05
N ARG A 126 34.83 -39.39 2.21
CA ARG A 126 34.38 -40.77 1.98
C ARG A 126 35.56 -41.57 1.41
N PRO A 127 36.02 -42.63 2.10
CA PRO A 127 36.98 -43.54 1.49
C PRO A 127 36.32 -44.15 0.27
N GLU A 128 36.96 -44.04 -0.89
CA GLU A 128 36.61 -44.86 -2.04
C GLU A 128 36.70 -46.32 -1.59
N GLY A 129 35.55 -46.97 -1.46
CA GLY A 129 35.49 -48.39 -1.19
C GLY A 129 36.17 -49.12 -2.34
N ALA A 130 37.34 -49.69 -2.02
CA ALA A 130 37.91 -50.90 -2.59
C ALA A 130 37.83 -51.04 -4.13
N SER A 131 38.89 -50.61 -4.80
CA SER A 131 39.48 -51.47 -5.84
C SER A 131 40.94 -51.10 -5.99
N LEU A 132 41.80 -52.12 -5.81
CA LEU A 132 43.12 -52.36 -6.41
C LEU A 132 44.02 -53.16 -5.43
N PRO A 133 44.76 -54.17 -5.92
CA PRO A 133 44.35 -55.46 -6.51
C PRO A 133 44.15 -56.57 -5.45
#